data_AF-A0A954AAX3-F1
#
_entry.id   AF-A0A954AAX3-F1
#
_cell.length_a   1.000
_cell.length_b   1.000
_cell.length_c   1.000
_cell.angle_alpha   90.00
_cell.angle_beta   90.00
_cell.angle_gamma   90.00
#
_symmetry.space_group_name_H-M   'P 1'
#
loop_
_entity.id
_entity.type
_entity.pdbx_description
1 polymer ?
#
loop_
_entity_poly.entity_id
_entity_poly.type
_entity_poly.pdbx_seq_one_letter_code
_entity_poly.pdbx_strand_id
1 'polypeptide(L)'
;ISSLRVISSVSEQYRSRYGSYAPDLPTLYSLGYIDNVLAAGQRSGYDFVFTATASDWNCTAEPTMPGHTGDRHFYCDSSGVIRFETSATASTSSSPI
;
A
#
# COMPACT_ATOMS: atom_id res chain seq x y z
N ILE A 1 -0.34 6.70 5.79
CA ILE A 1 0.98 7.07 5.21
C ILE A 1 2.12 6.17 5.68
N SER A 2 2.41 6.03 6.99
CA SER A 2 3.53 5.18 7.45
C SER A 2 3.48 3.75 6.90
N SER A 3 2.31 3.10 6.91
CA SER A 3 2.13 1.76 6.34
C SER A 3 2.44 1.70 4.84
N LEU A 4 2.09 2.74 4.06
CA LEU A 4 2.42 2.80 2.63
C LEU A 4 3.93 2.93 2.40
N ARG A 5 4.64 3.69 3.25
CA ARG A 5 6.11 3.76 3.21
C ARG A 5 6.74 2.40 3.52
N VAL A 6 6.19 1.67 4.50
CA VAL A 6 6.60 0.30 4.80
C VAL A 6 6.37 -0.61 3.58
N ILE A 7 5.15 -0.63 3.01
CA ILE A 7 4.82 -1.43 1.82
C ILE A 7 5.79 -1.13 0.67
N SER A 8 6.01 0.15 0.35
CA SER A 8 6.95 0.54 -0.71
C SER A 8 8.36 0.02 -0.45
N SER A 9 8.89 0.20 0.77
CA SER A 9 10.22 -0.29 1.13
C SER A 9 10.35 -1.81 1.04
N VAL A 10 9.37 -2.57 1.52
CA VAL A 10 9.43 -4.03 1.52
C VAL A 10 9.16 -4.61 0.13
N SER A 11 8.40 -3.94 -0.73
CA SER A 11 8.22 -4.29 -2.14
C SER A 11 9.55 -4.21 -2.88
N GLU A 12 10.31 -3.13 -2.70
CA GLU A 12 11.65 -3.01 -3.30
C GLU A 12 12.63 -4.03 -2.73
N GLN A 13 12.58 -4.28 -1.42
CA GLN A 13 13.40 -5.32 -0.79
C GLN A 13 13.09 -6.71 -1.38
N TYR A 14 11.81 -7.06 -1.52
CA TYR A 14 11.38 -8.32 -2.13
C TYR A 14 11.86 -8.40 -3.59
N ARG A 15 11.66 -7.35 -4.38
CA ARG A 15 12.12 -7.30 -5.78
C ARG A 15 13.63 -7.47 -5.92
N SER A 16 14.41 -6.83 -5.06
CA SER A 16 15.87 -6.98 -5.06
C SER A 16 16.33 -8.41 -4.80
N ARG A 17 15.56 -9.18 -4.01
CA ARG A 17 15.90 -10.54 -3.60
C ARG A 17 15.42 -11.59 -4.61
N TYR A 18 14.24 -11.40 -5.19
CA TYR A 18 13.58 -12.42 -6.01
C TYR A 18 13.48 -12.04 -7.50
N GLY A 19 13.82 -10.82 -7.88
CA GLY A 19 13.72 -10.33 -9.27
C GLY A 19 12.30 -10.00 -9.73
N SER A 20 11.31 -10.13 -8.84
CA SER A 20 9.89 -9.80 -9.09
C SER A 20 9.26 -9.21 -7.83
N TYR A 21 8.13 -8.49 -7.93
CA TYR A 21 7.36 -8.10 -6.74
C TYR A 21 6.57 -9.26 -6.13
N ALA A 22 6.28 -9.15 -4.84
CA ALA A 22 5.43 -10.11 -4.14
C ALA A 22 3.99 -10.04 -4.70
N PRO A 23 3.31 -11.18 -4.87
CA PRO A 23 1.96 -11.19 -5.44
C PRO A 23 0.91 -10.59 -4.49
N ASP A 24 1.14 -10.63 -3.17
CA ASP A 24 0.19 -10.19 -2.15
C ASP A 24 0.88 -9.84 -0.81
N LEU A 25 0.14 -9.19 0.09
CA LEU A 25 0.63 -8.83 1.44
C LEU A 25 0.91 -10.07 2.32
N PRO A 26 0.10 -11.16 2.31
CA PRO A 26 0.42 -12.37 3.06
C PRO A 26 1.79 -12.98 2.71
N THR A 27 2.23 -12.90 1.46
CA THR A 27 3.58 -13.33 1.06
C THR A 27 4.65 -12.51 1.80
N LEU A 28 4.50 -11.18 1.85
CA LEU A 28 5.41 -10.30 2.59
C LEU A 28 5.40 -10.59 4.10
N TYR A 29 4.24 -10.94 4.67
CA TYR A 29 4.13 -11.36 6.07
C TYR A 29 4.85 -12.68 6.34
N SER A 30 4.70 -13.67 5.46
CA SER A 30 5.35 -14.99 5.62
C SER A 30 6.89 -14.90 5.65
N LEU A 31 7.44 -13.85 5.02
CA LEU A 31 8.87 -13.53 5.01
C LEU A 31 9.30 -12.61 6.18
N GLY A 32 8.37 -12.20 7.03
CA GLY A 32 8.62 -11.35 8.20
C GLY A 32 8.83 -9.87 7.88
N TYR A 33 8.43 -9.40 6.69
CA TYR A 33 8.63 -8.00 6.29
C TYR A 33 7.57 -7.05 6.86
N ILE A 34 6.37 -7.55 7.13
CA ILE A 34 5.25 -6.80 7.71
C ILE A 34 4.59 -7.62 8.82
N ASP A 35 3.77 -6.98 9.66
CA ASP A 35 2.94 -7.66 10.66
C ASP A 35 1.61 -8.19 10.09
N ASN A 36 0.94 -9.02 10.88
CA ASN A 36 -0.30 -9.69 10.50
C ASN A 36 -1.48 -8.73 10.27
N VAL A 37 -1.50 -7.57 10.93
CA VAL A 37 -2.59 -6.59 10.82
C VAL A 37 -2.53 -5.96 9.43
N LEU A 38 -1.35 -5.45 9.03
CA LEU A 38 -1.16 -4.94 7.67
C LEU A 38 -1.31 -6.04 6.61
N ALA A 39 -0.88 -7.27 6.91
CA ALA A 39 -1.06 -8.42 6.00
C ALA A 39 -2.53 -8.77 5.73
N ALA A 40 -3.40 -8.54 6.72
CA ALA A 40 -4.84 -8.69 6.59
C ALA A 40 -5.51 -7.52 5.81
N GLY A 41 -4.72 -6.55 5.35
CA GLY A 41 -5.22 -5.41 4.59
C GLY A 41 -5.86 -4.33 5.47
N GLN A 42 -5.60 -4.28 6.78
CA GLN A 42 -6.18 -3.25 7.65
C GLN A 42 -5.12 -2.68 8.57
N ARG A 43 -5.10 -1.36 8.78
CA ARG A 43 -4.27 -0.77 9.84
C ARG A 43 -4.72 0.64 10.17
N SER A 44 -4.78 0.97 11.46
CA SER A 44 -5.00 2.34 11.93
C SER A 44 -6.27 3.00 11.34
N GLY A 45 -7.35 2.24 11.17
CA GLY A 45 -8.62 2.74 10.62
C GLY A 45 -8.65 2.87 9.09
N TYR A 46 -7.68 2.29 8.40
CA TYR A 46 -7.59 2.25 6.94
C TYR A 46 -7.57 0.82 6.42
N ASP A 47 -8.25 0.60 5.30
CA ASP A 47 -8.23 -0.62 4.51
C ASP A 47 -7.22 -0.46 3.36
N PHE A 48 -6.34 -1.44 3.21
CA PHE A 48 -5.26 -1.49 2.24
C PHE A 48 -5.58 -2.52 1.18
N VAL A 49 -5.63 -2.09 -0.08
CA VAL A 49 -5.76 -2.99 -1.22
C VAL A 49 -4.46 -2.96 -2.00
N PHE A 50 -3.70 -4.05 -1.92
CA PHE A 50 -2.43 -4.22 -2.64
C PHE A 50 -2.66 -5.10 -3.86
N THR A 51 -2.21 -4.65 -5.02
CA THR A 51 -2.21 -5.45 -6.25
C THR A 51 -0.84 -5.41 -6.89
N ALA A 52 -0.38 -6.55 -7.39
CA ALA A 52 0.95 -6.66 -7.97
C ALA A 52 0.98 -7.60 -9.17
N THR A 53 1.95 -7.34 -10.05
CA THR A 53 2.45 -8.23 -11.09
C THR A 53 3.92 -8.52 -10.80
N ALA A 54 4.59 -9.31 -11.65
CA ALA A 54 6.02 -9.55 -11.49
C ALA A 54 6.86 -8.25 -11.58
N SER A 55 6.41 -7.26 -12.36
CA SER A 55 7.20 -6.06 -12.71
C SER A 55 6.66 -4.75 -12.14
N ASP A 56 5.46 -4.76 -11.56
CA ASP A 56 4.81 -3.55 -11.03
C ASP A 56 3.90 -3.87 -9.84
N TRP A 57 3.60 -2.88 -9.00
CA TRP A 57 2.63 -2.98 -7.92
C TRP A 57 1.97 -1.63 -7.64
N ASN A 58 0.78 -1.68 -7.06
CA ASN A 58 0.12 -0.53 -6.46
C ASN A 58 -0.62 -0.90 -5.19
N CYS A 59 -0.84 0.10 -4.34
CA CYS A 59 -1.59 -0.03 -3.12
C CYS A 59 -2.45 1.21 -2.88
N THR A 60 -3.75 1.00 -2.66
CA THR A 60 -4.63 2.03 -2.11
C THR A 60 -4.75 1.87 -0.60
N ALA A 61 -4.96 2.98 0.10
CA ALA A 61 -5.35 2.99 1.50
C ALA A 61 -6.57 3.90 1.68
N GLU A 62 -7.71 3.28 1.96
CA GLU A 62 -9.01 3.92 2.09
C GLU A 62 -9.43 3.98 3.56
N PRO A 63 -10.03 5.08 4.04
CA PRO A 63 -10.55 5.10 5.41
C PRO A 63 -11.70 4.10 5.54
N THR A 64 -11.63 3.23 6.55
CA THR A 64 -12.69 2.25 6.87
C THR A 64 -14.06 2.90 7.08
N MET A 65 -14.09 4.13 7.61
CA MET A 65 -15.26 4.98 7.71
C MET A 65 -14.88 6.42 7.30
N PRO A 66 -15.14 6.83 6.04
CA PRO A 66 -14.85 8.18 5.57
C PRO A 66 -15.48 9.25 6.48
N GLY A 67 -14.72 10.29 6.81
CA GLY A 67 -15.16 11.38 7.71
C GLY A 67 -15.02 11.07 9.20
N HIS A 68 -14.62 9.85 9.57
CA HIS A 68 -14.41 9.44 10.96
C HIS A 68 -13.01 8.85 11.21
N THR A 69 -12.63 7.82 10.45
CA THR A 69 -11.29 7.21 10.58
C THR A 69 -10.27 7.88 9.68
N GLY A 70 -10.73 8.70 8.72
CA GLY A 70 -9.90 9.57 7.90
C GLY A 70 -10.69 10.29 6.81
N ASP A 71 -10.13 11.41 6.34
CA ASP A 71 -10.72 12.27 5.30
C ASP A 71 -9.97 12.19 3.97
N ARG A 72 -8.86 11.45 3.94
CA ARG A 72 -8.00 11.31 2.77
C ARG A 72 -7.88 9.86 2.38
N HIS A 73 -7.97 9.64 1.08
CA HIS A 73 -7.69 8.41 0.37
C HIS A 73 -6.24 8.49 -0.13
N PHE A 74 -5.52 7.39 -0.10
CA PHE A 74 -4.11 7.37 -0.49
C PHE A 74 -3.82 6.31 -1.54
N TYR A 75 -2.83 6.60 -2.37
CA TYR A 75 -2.34 5.71 -3.40
C TYR A 75 -0.82 5.71 -3.42
N CYS A 76 -0.22 4.55 -3.63
CA CYS A 76 1.21 4.41 -3.91
C CYS A 76 1.42 3.29 -4.93
N ASP A 77 2.45 3.42 -5.75
CA ASP A 77 2.83 2.46 -6.78
C ASP A 77 4.33 2.20 -6.72
N SER A 78 4.84 1.39 -7.66
CA SER A 78 6.27 1.07 -7.77
C SER A 78 7.20 2.27 -8.03
N SER A 79 6.67 3.48 -8.27
CA SER A 79 7.50 4.69 -8.27
C SER A 79 7.89 5.15 -6.85
N GLY A 80 7.22 4.64 -5.82
CA GLY A 80 7.39 5.06 -4.43
C GLY A 80 6.72 6.40 -4.09
N VAL A 81 6.09 7.06 -5.07
CA VAL A 81 5.36 8.32 -4.85
C VAL A 81 4.03 8.02 -4.18
N ILE A 82 3.82 8.63 -3.01
CA ILE A 82 2.52 8.59 -2.32
C ILE A 82 1.69 9.77 -2.83
N ARG A 83 0.45 9.48 -3.20
CA ARG A 83 -0.54 10.44 -3.68
C ARG A 83 -1.78 10.40 -2.79
N PHE A 84 -2.57 11.46 -2.81
CA PHE A 84 -3.81 11.52 -2.04
C PHE A 84 -4.95 12.20 -2.78
N GLU A 85 -6.18 11.87 -2.37
CA GLU A 85 -7.42 12.49 -2.80
C GLU A 85 -8.36 12.61 -1.58
N THR A 86 -9.27 13.58 -1.59
CA THR A 86 -10.21 13.84 -0.48
C THR A 86 -11.65 13.44 -0.79
N SER A 87 -11.99 13.29 -2.06
CA SER A 87 -13.38 13.08 -2.52
C SER A 87 -13.67 11.66 -3.03
N ALA A 88 -12.63 10.93 -3.40
CA ALA A 88 -12.71 9.59 -3.98
C ALA A 88 -11.39 8.82 -3.73
N THR A 89 -11.38 7.54 -4.08
CA THR A 89 -10.16 6.71 -4.07
C THR A 89 -9.05 7.38 -4.88
N ALA A 90 -7.88 7.50 -4.26
CA ALA A 90 -6.72 8.10 -4.91
C ALA A 90 -6.16 7.18 -6.00
N SER A 91 -5.52 7.77 -7.00
CA SER A 91 -4.92 7.04 -8.12
C SER A 91 -3.59 7.65 -8.55
N THR A 92 -3.00 7.13 -9.63
CA THR A 92 -1.77 7.66 -10.20
C THR A 92 -1.88 9.13 -10.67
N SER A 93 -3.10 9.60 -10.99
CA SER A 93 -3.34 10.99 -11.39
C SER A 93 -3.60 11.94 -10.21
N SER A 94 -3.72 11.42 -8.99
CA SER A 94 -3.92 12.22 -7.79
C SER A 94 -2.67 13.01 -7.42
N SER A 95 -2.85 14.07 -6.61
CA SER A 95 -1.75 14.95 -6.24
C SER A 95 -0.75 14.23 -5.32
N PRO A 96 0.57 14.39 -5.55
CA PRO A 96 1.60 13.83 -4.67
C PRO A 96 1.63 14.55 -3.32
N ILE A 97 2.16 13.87 -2.31
CA ILE A 97 2.38 14.39 -0.96
C ILE A 97 3.87 14.49 -0.64
#